data_AF-G1UY36-F1
#
_entry.id   AF-G1UY36-F1
#
_cell.length_a   1.000
_cell.length_b   1.000
_cell.length_c   1.000
_cell.angle_alpha   90.00
_cell.angle_beta   90.00
_cell.angle_gamma   90.00
#
_symmetry.space_group_name_H-M   'P 1'
#
loop_
_entity.id
_entity.type
_entity.pdbx_description
1 polymer ?
#
loop_
_entity_poly.entity_id
_entity_poly.type
_entity_poly.pdbx_seq_one_letter_code
_entity_poly.pdbx_strand_id
1 'polypeptide(L)'
;MNVPEWMYVGDIVNQLEMELIIGNGSAAAGHRLIEDIARRVSEARRKHPVFAEGKYHALGVIGEEYQEVVQAVEKETPDRVYQELLDLITTSIRAANGEHEVGHGPADV
;
A
#
# COMPACT_ATOMS: atom_id res chain seq x y z
N MET A 1 -21.48 13.37 -12.18
CA MET A 1 -21.18 14.73 -11.68
C MET A 1 -19.77 15.04 -12.12
N ASN A 2 -19.57 16.08 -12.93
CA ASN A 2 -18.23 16.56 -13.31
C ASN A 2 -17.67 17.36 -12.13
N VAL A 3 -16.52 16.93 -11.61
CA VAL A 3 -15.79 17.70 -10.61
C VAL A 3 -15.04 18.82 -11.34
N PRO A 4 -15.11 20.09 -10.90
CA PRO A 4 -14.48 21.20 -11.63
C PRO A 4 -12.94 21.13 -11.60
N GLU A 5 -12.33 21.51 -12.72
CA GLU A 5 -10.87 21.50 -12.99
C GLU A 5 -10.03 22.37 -12.03
N TRP A 6 -10.66 23.29 -11.28
CA TRP A 6 -10.00 24.15 -10.28
C TRP A 6 -9.96 23.56 -8.86
N MET A 7 -10.42 22.33 -8.65
CA MET A 7 -10.23 21.59 -7.39
C MET A 7 -8.83 20.95 -7.27
N TYR A 8 -7.89 21.33 -8.15
CA TYR A 8 -6.47 20.99 -8.09
C TYR A 8 -5.65 22.28 -8.01
N VAL A 9 -5.49 22.86 -6.81
CA VAL A 9 -4.41 23.83 -6.56
C VAL A 9 -3.84 23.65 -5.15
N GLY A 10 -2.65 23.05 -5.10
CA GLY A 10 -1.73 23.07 -3.98
C GLY A 10 -0.92 21.78 -3.93
N ASP A 11 0.41 21.88 -4.00
CA ASP A 11 1.39 20.75 -3.93
C ASP A 11 1.33 19.93 -2.61
N ILE A 12 0.27 20.10 -1.81
CA ILE A 12 0.04 19.52 -0.50
C ILE A 12 -1.43 19.10 -0.44
N VAL A 13 -1.68 17.80 -0.43
CA VAL A 13 -3.00 17.24 -0.09
C VAL A 13 -3.14 17.31 1.42
N ASN A 14 -4.08 18.12 1.93
CA ASN A 14 -4.32 18.17 3.37
C ASN A 14 -4.99 16.87 3.85
N GLN A 15 -5.02 16.63 5.16
CA GLN A 15 -5.55 15.39 5.72
C GLN A 15 -6.98 15.09 5.26
N LEU A 16 -7.87 16.09 5.32
CA LEU A 16 -9.27 15.90 4.91
C LEU A 16 -9.38 15.54 3.43
N GLU A 17 -8.58 16.18 2.58
CA GLU A 17 -8.55 15.89 1.14
C GLU A 17 -8.00 14.49 0.84
N MET A 18 -6.94 14.05 1.54
CA MET A 18 -6.43 12.69 1.44
C MET A 18 -7.51 11.67 1.82
N GLU A 19 -8.18 11.89 2.94
CA GLU A 19 -9.26 11.03 3.43
C GLU A 19 -10.44 11.00 2.43
N LEU A 20 -10.76 12.10 1.78
CA LEU A 20 -11.80 12.13 0.74
C LEU A 20 -11.37 11.38 -0.53
N ILE A 21 -10.13 11.56 -0.99
CA ILE A 21 -9.60 10.88 -2.19
C ILE A 21 -9.56 9.36 -1.96
N ILE A 22 -8.91 8.92 -0.89
CA ILE A 22 -8.75 7.51 -0.56
C ILE A 22 -10.10 6.87 -0.19
N GLY A 23 -10.97 7.63 0.48
CA GLY A 23 -12.29 7.17 0.90
C GLY A 23 -13.37 7.24 -0.17
N ASN A 24 -13.02 7.48 -1.43
CA ASN A 24 -13.97 7.61 -2.54
C ASN A 24 -15.11 8.60 -2.23
N GLY A 25 -14.75 9.79 -1.73
CA GLY A 25 -15.66 10.85 -1.32
C GLY A 25 -16.15 10.76 0.14
N SER A 26 -15.76 9.74 0.91
CA SER A 26 -16.08 9.61 2.34
C SER A 26 -14.83 9.75 3.20
N ALA A 27 -14.68 10.90 3.87
CA ALA A 27 -13.53 11.15 4.75
C ALA A 27 -13.40 10.06 5.85
N ALA A 28 -14.52 9.65 6.45
CA ALA A 28 -14.50 8.61 7.48
C ALA A 28 -14.05 7.24 6.93
N ALA A 29 -14.38 6.90 5.67
CA ALA A 29 -13.91 5.67 5.05
C ALA A 29 -12.42 5.75 4.70
N GLY A 30 -11.97 6.88 4.16
CA GLY A 30 -10.56 7.08 3.83
C GLY A 30 -9.67 7.10 5.06
N HIS A 31 -10.11 7.74 6.14
CA HIS A 31 -9.42 7.71 7.43
C HIS A 31 -9.18 6.28 7.91
N ARG A 32 -10.23 5.45 7.92
CA ARG A 32 -10.12 4.03 8.31
C ARG A 32 -9.16 3.25 7.40
N LEU A 33 -9.25 3.44 6.09
CA LEU A 33 -8.36 2.74 5.15
C LEU A 33 -6.91 3.16 5.34
N ILE A 34 -6.64 4.46 5.56
CA ILE A 34 -5.29 4.97 5.85
C ILE A 34 -4.74 4.34 7.13
N GLU A 35 -5.54 4.26 8.21
CA GLU A 35 -5.15 3.61 9.45
C GLU A 35 -4.86 2.11 9.27
N ASP A 36 -5.70 1.40 8.53
CA ASP A 36 -5.53 -0.03 8.26
C ASP A 36 -4.26 -0.29 7.43
N ILE A 37 -3.99 0.52 6.41
CA ILE A 37 -2.74 0.46 5.64
C ILE A 37 -1.53 0.70 6.55
N ALA A 38 -1.55 1.76 7.36
CA ALA A 38 -0.45 2.09 8.27
C ALA A 38 -0.18 0.96 9.28
N ARG A 39 -1.25 0.38 9.83
CA ARG A 39 -1.17 -0.78 10.73
C ARG A 39 -0.57 -1.98 10.02
N ARG A 40 -1.04 -2.32 8.82
CA ARG A 40 -0.56 -3.48 8.06
C ARG A 40 0.91 -3.34 7.67
N VAL A 41 1.33 -2.16 7.21
CA VAL A 41 2.75 -1.87 6.92
C VAL A 41 3.62 -2.04 8.16
N SER A 42 3.18 -1.54 9.32
CA SER A 42 3.89 -1.71 10.60
C SER A 42 4.01 -3.19 10.99
N GLU A 43 2.93 -3.95 10.87
CA GLU A 43 2.93 -5.39 11.14
C GLU A 43 3.85 -6.17 10.20
N ALA A 44 3.82 -5.87 8.90
CA ALA A 44 4.67 -6.50 7.90
C ALA A 44 6.16 -6.24 8.17
N ARG A 45 6.53 -5.01 8.56
CA ARG A 45 7.92 -4.69 8.96
C ARG A 45 8.36 -5.45 10.21
N ARG A 46 7.47 -5.68 11.17
CA ARG A 46 7.77 -6.46 12.38
C ARG A 46 7.92 -7.95 12.09
N LYS A 47 7.06 -8.51 11.23
CA LYS A 47 7.06 -9.95 10.87
C LYS A 47 8.17 -10.30 9.87
N HIS A 48 8.40 -9.40 8.91
CA HIS A 48 9.32 -9.56 7.78
C HIS A 48 10.26 -8.34 7.73
N PRO A 49 11.25 -8.25 8.66
CA PRO A 49 12.13 -7.09 8.75
C PRO A 49 12.97 -6.87 7.49
N VAL A 50 13.35 -7.96 6.81
CA VAL A 50 13.87 -7.91 5.44
C VAL A 50 12.68 -8.09 4.49
N PHE A 51 12.38 -7.06 3.71
CA PHE A 51 11.29 -7.11 2.72
C PHE A 51 11.67 -7.98 1.51
N ALA A 52 12.79 -7.66 0.88
CA ALA A 52 13.28 -8.34 -0.31
C ALA A 52 14.78 -8.08 -0.51
N GLU A 53 15.42 -8.93 -1.30
CA GLU A 53 16.85 -8.84 -1.66
C GLU A 53 17.01 -8.23 -3.05
N GLY A 54 16.77 -6.93 -3.16
CA GLY A 54 16.82 -6.19 -4.42
C GLY A 54 15.51 -6.18 -5.20
N LYS A 55 15.50 -5.38 -6.27
CA LYS A 55 14.28 -5.02 -7.02
C LYS A 55 13.53 -6.19 -7.67
N TYR A 56 14.24 -7.24 -8.08
CA TYR A 56 13.61 -8.40 -8.71
C TYR A 56 12.92 -9.31 -7.68
N HIS A 57 13.52 -9.47 -6.51
CA HIS A 57 12.87 -10.17 -5.41
C HIS A 57 11.64 -9.37 -4.93
N ALA A 58 11.75 -8.04 -4.84
CA ALA A 58 10.62 -7.17 -4.50
C ALA A 58 9.44 -7.31 -5.48
N LEU A 59 9.73 -7.36 -6.79
CA LEU A 59 8.72 -7.62 -7.81
C LEU A 59 8.06 -9.00 -7.64
N GLY A 60 8.85 -10.01 -7.27
CA GLY A 60 8.34 -11.34 -6.93
C GLY A 60 7.36 -11.30 -5.75
N VAL A 61 7.73 -10.64 -4.64
CA VAL A 61 6.88 -10.50 -3.45
C VAL A 61 5.56 -9.79 -3.79
N ILE A 62 5.58 -8.71 -4.58
CA ILE A 62 4.34 -8.05 -5.05
C ILE A 62 3.49 -9.00 -5.91
N GLY A 63 4.14 -9.79 -6.77
CA GLY A 63 3.47 -10.76 -7.63
C GLY A 63 2.78 -11.87 -6.85
N GLU A 64 3.38 -12.35 -5.76
CA GLU A 64 2.79 -13.34 -4.85
C GLU A 64 1.51 -12.81 -4.20
N GLU A 65 1.54 -11.61 -3.62
CA GLU A 65 0.35 -10.98 -3.02
C GLU A 65 -0.78 -10.78 -4.05
N TYR A 66 -0.44 -10.43 -5.29
CA TYR A 66 -1.44 -10.34 -6.35
C TYR A 66 -2.12 -11.70 -6.63
N GLN A 67 -1.38 -12.81 -6.60
CA GLN A 67 -1.97 -14.14 -6.75
C GLN A 67 -2.89 -14.48 -5.57
N GLU A 68 -2.54 -14.05 -4.35
CA GLU A 68 -3.41 -14.22 -3.17
C GLU A 68 -4.72 -13.43 -3.32
N VAL A 69 -4.66 -12.19 -3.81
CA VAL A 69 -5.86 -11.39 -4.14
C VAL A 69 -6.73 -12.12 -5.17
N VAL A 70 -6.15 -12.65 -6.25
CA VAL A 70 -6.89 -13.41 -7.27
C VAL A 70 -7.59 -14.61 -6.64
N GLN A 71 -6.86 -15.39 -5.84
CA GLN A 71 -7.41 -16.56 -5.16
C GLN A 71 -8.55 -16.19 -4.19
N ALA A 72 -8.39 -15.14 -3.39
CA ALA A 72 -9.39 -14.70 -2.43
C ALA A 72 -10.67 -14.24 -3.14
N VAL A 73 -10.54 -13.52 -4.26
CA VAL A 73 -11.67 -13.07 -5.07
C VAL A 73 -12.44 -14.25 -5.67
N GLU A 74 -11.74 -15.28 -6.12
CA GLU A 74 -12.37 -16.45 -6.74
C GLU A 74 -13.05 -17.37 -5.74
N LYS A 75 -12.52 -17.50 -4.51
CA LYS A 75 -12.81 -18.66 -3.63
C LYS A 75 -13.15 -18.31 -2.19
N GLU A 76 -12.98 -17.06 -1.76
CA GLU A 76 -13.01 -16.71 -0.34
C GLU A 76 -14.03 -15.60 -0.02
N THR A 77 -13.98 -15.08 1.21
CA THR A 77 -14.95 -14.11 1.73
C THR A 77 -14.56 -12.67 1.38
N PRO A 78 -15.51 -11.71 1.37
CA PRO A 78 -15.18 -10.29 1.19
C PRO A 78 -14.15 -9.75 2.19
N ASP A 79 -14.22 -10.20 3.44
CA ASP A 79 -13.25 -9.82 4.47
C ASP A 79 -11.84 -10.31 4.10
N ARG A 80 -11.72 -11.53 3.57
CA ARG A 80 -10.44 -12.07 3.15
C ARG A 80 -9.90 -11.36 1.92
N VAL A 81 -10.74 -11.05 0.94
CA VAL A 81 -10.37 -10.19 -0.20
C VAL A 81 -9.82 -8.84 0.28
N TYR A 82 -10.47 -8.21 1.26
CA TYR A 82 -9.97 -6.96 1.84
C TYR A 82 -8.61 -7.14 2.53
N GLN A 83 -8.39 -8.26 3.23
CA GLN A 83 -7.09 -8.53 3.83
C GLN A 83 -5.98 -8.69 2.79
N GLU A 84 -6.20 -9.42 1.68
CA GLU A 84 -5.16 -9.62 0.66
C GLU A 84 -4.90 -8.32 -0.13
N LEU A 85 -5.94 -7.50 -0.35
CA LEU A 85 -5.75 -6.18 -0.95
C LEU A 85 -4.86 -5.29 -0.08
N LEU A 86 -5.00 -5.35 1.24
CA LEU A 86 -4.12 -4.64 2.17
C LEU A 86 -2.68 -5.19 2.14
N ASP A 87 -2.48 -6.50 1.96
CA ASP A 87 -1.14 -7.08 1.84
C ASP A 87 -0.47 -6.65 0.53
N LEU A 88 -1.21 -6.67 -0.59
CA LEU A 88 -0.73 -6.16 -1.88
C LEU A 88 -0.38 -4.66 -1.84
N ILE A 89 -1.23 -3.82 -1.21
CA ILE A 89 -0.91 -2.40 -0.98
C ILE A 89 0.35 -2.27 -0.13
N THR A 90 0.47 -3.09 0.92
CA THR A 90 1.60 -3.05 1.85
C THR A 90 2.91 -3.38 1.13
N THR A 91 2.98 -4.48 0.37
CA THR A 91 4.20 -4.84 -0.37
C THR A 91 4.55 -3.82 -1.44
N SER A 92 3.55 -3.22 -2.08
CA SER A 92 3.73 -2.11 -3.03
C SER A 92 4.33 -0.87 -2.36
N ILE A 93 3.83 -0.48 -1.17
CA ILE A 93 4.37 0.65 -0.39
C ILE A 93 5.81 0.37 0.05
N ARG A 94 6.09 -0.84 0.55
CA ARG A 94 7.46 -1.22 0.98
C ARG A 94 8.45 -1.16 -0.19
N ALA A 95 8.03 -1.63 -1.37
CA ALA A 95 8.83 -1.52 -2.59
C ALA A 95 9.06 -0.06 -3.02
N ALA A 96 8.00 0.76 -3.02
CA ALA A 96 8.08 2.18 -3.36
C ALA A 96 8.97 2.98 -2.39
N ASN A 97 9.01 2.58 -1.12
CA ASN A 97 9.89 3.15 -0.10
C ASN A 97 11.35 2.66 -0.18
N GLY A 98 11.70 1.81 -1.15
CA GLY A 98 13.07 1.29 -1.30
C GLY A 98 13.46 0.24 -0.25
N GLU A 99 12.51 -0.40 0.44
CA GLU A 99 12.83 -1.40 1.48
C GLU A 99 13.48 -2.68 0.95
N HIS A 100 13.70 -2.78 -0.36
CA HIS A 100 14.45 -3.84 -1.02
C HIS A 100 15.93 -3.48 -1.26
N GLU A 101 16.33 -2.25 -0.94
CA GLU A 101 17.71 -1.75 -1.09
C GLU A 101 18.57 -2.01 0.16
N VAL A 102 17.95 -2.41 1.28
CA VAL A 102 18.62 -2.79 2.55
C VAL A 102 19.31 -4.15 2.39
N GLY A 103 20.46 -4.07 1.73
CA GLY A 103 21.41 -5.13 1.39
C GLY A 103 22.69 -4.53 0.77
N HIS A 104 22.63 -3.28 0.32
CA HIS A 104 23.79 -2.43 0.07
C HIS A 104 23.83 -1.35 1.15
N GLY A 105 24.51 -1.64 2.27
CA GLY A 105 25.16 -0.55 3.02
C GLY A 105 26.01 0.30 2.06
N PRO A 106 26.36 1.55 2.42
CA PRO A 106 27.09 2.42 1.51
C PRO A 106 28.31 1.68 0.99
N ALA A 107 28.31 1.39 -0.31
CA ALA A 107 29.56 1.18 -1.01
C ALA A 107 30.24 2.54 -0.99
N ASP A 108 31.30 2.64 -0.20
CA ASP A 108 32.29 3.70 -0.18
C ASP A 108 32.14 4.75 -1.29
N VAL A 109 31.69 5.97 -0.93
CA VAL A 109 32.09 7.25 -1.54
C VAL A 109 32.09 8.35 -0.50
#